data_AF-A0A662TBW4-F1
#
_entry.id   AF-A0A662TBW4-F1
#
_cell.length_a   1.000
_cell.length_b   1.000
_cell.length_c   1.000
_cell.angle_alpha   90.00
_cell.angle_beta   90.00
_cell.angle_gamma   90.00
#
_symmetry.space_group_name_H-M   'P 1'
#
loop_
_entity.id
_entity.type
_entity.pdbx_description
1 polymer ?
#
loop_
_entity_poly.entity_id
_entity_poly.type
_entity_poly.pdbx_seq_one_letter_code
_entity_poly.pdbx_strand_id
1 'polypeptide(L)'
;MSRNVRLLLASILLIASALSLALWAYLVTQPPEALIWDRPATWWLAALSSLLGVGFLVALFSWIAYLLLTTPYPKPIEEQLEEERAGG
;
A
#
# COMPACT_ATOMS: atom_id res chain seq x y z
N MET A 1 21.81 0.56 11.30
CA MET A 1 21.43 1.44 10.17
C MET A 1 21.09 2.83 10.69
N SER A 2 21.88 3.85 10.33
CA SER A 2 21.77 5.21 10.87
C SER A 2 20.52 5.93 10.35
N ARG A 3 20.02 6.92 11.11
CA ARG A 3 18.81 7.69 10.79
C ARG A 3 18.87 8.33 9.39
N ASN A 4 20.05 8.81 9.00
CA ASN A 4 20.28 9.46 7.71
C ASN A 4 20.18 8.47 6.53
N VAL A 5 20.63 7.24 6.71
CA VAL A 5 20.52 6.19 5.69
C VAL A 5 19.07 5.76 5.48
N ARG A 6 18.27 5.70 6.54
CA ARG A 6 16.83 5.41 6.43
C ARG A 6 16.07 6.50 5.68
N LEU A 7 16.41 7.77 5.94
CA LEU A 7 15.79 8.92 5.26
C LEU A 7 16.14 8.98 3.77
N LEU A 8 17.41 8.70 3.41
CA LEU A 8 17.82 8.61 2.01
C LEU A 8 17.13 7.45 1.28
N LEU A 9 17.01 6.29 1.93
CA LEU A 9 16.32 5.15 1.33
C LEU A 9 14.83 5.46 1.11
N ALA A 10 14.19 6.09 2.10
CA ALA A 10 12.79 6.51 2.01
C ALA A 10 12.58 7.57 0.92
N SER A 11 13.49 8.53 0.75
CA SER A 11 13.37 9.55 -0.30
C SER A 11 13.54 8.96 -1.69
N ILE A 12 14.50 8.05 -1.87
CA ILE A 12 14.70 7.32 -3.14
C ILE A 12 13.46 6.50 -3.48
N LEU A 13 12.89 5.79 -2.49
CA LEU A 13 11.66 5.03 -2.70
C LEU A 13 10.48 5.92 -3.10
N LEU A 14 10.33 7.08 -2.45
CA LEU A 14 9.27 8.04 -2.78
C LEU A 14 9.42 8.59 -4.19
N ILE A 15 10.64 8.97 -4.59
CA ILE A 15 10.92 9.47 -5.94
C ILE A 15 10.66 8.37 -6.97
N ALA A 16 11.13 7.15 -6.73
CA ALA A 16 10.88 6.01 -7.62
C ALA A 16 9.37 5.71 -7.75
N SER A 17 8.63 5.76 -6.65
CA SER A 17 7.18 5.59 -6.65
C SER A 17 6.46 6.68 -7.43
N ALA A 18 6.81 7.95 -7.21
CA ALA A 18 6.24 9.08 -7.93
C ALA A 18 6.53 9.01 -9.44
N LEU A 19 7.75 8.65 -9.83
CA LEU A 19 8.12 8.44 -11.23
C LEU A 19 7.36 7.26 -11.86
N SER A 20 7.17 6.17 -11.12
CA SER A 20 6.39 5.02 -11.59
C SER A 20 4.92 5.38 -11.81
N LEU A 21 4.32 6.18 -10.92
CA LEU A 21 2.95 6.68 -11.07
C LEU A 21 2.83 7.67 -12.23
N ALA A 22 3.79 8.57 -12.40
CA ALA A 22 3.82 9.51 -13.51
C ALA A 22 3.95 8.78 -14.86
N LEU A 23 4.80 7.76 -14.94
CA LEU A 23 4.95 6.92 -16.12
C LEU A 23 3.67 6.13 -16.42
N TRP A 24 3.02 5.58 -15.40
CA TRP A 24 1.72 4.91 -15.54
C TRP A 24 0.66 5.88 -16.08
N ALA A 25 0.53 7.07 -15.49
CA ALA A 25 -0.41 8.09 -15.95
C ALA A 25 -0.14 8.54 -17.40
N TYR A 26 1.14 8.67 -17.77
CA TYR A 26 1.55 8.98 -19.14
C TYR A 26 1.13 7.88 -20.12
N LEU A 27 1.42 6.62 -19.81
CA LEU A 27 1.06 5.48 -20.67
C LEU A 27 -0.46 5.30 -20.79
N VAL A 28 -1.23 5.55 -19.72
CA VAL A 28 -2.70 5.46 -19.75
C VAL A 28 -3.31 6.57 -20.61
N THR A 29 -2.82 7.80 -20.47
CA THR A 29 -3.41 8.98 -21.14
C THR A 29 -2.95 9.14 -22.58
N GLN A 30 -1.75 8.68 -22.91
CA GLN A 30 -1.23 8.63 -24.26
C GLN A 30 -0.79 7.19 -24.56
N PRO A 31 -1.71 6.26 -24.89
CA PRO A 31 -1.35 4.90 -25.23
C PRO A 31 -0.44 4.96 -26.46
N PRO A 32 0.86 4.68 -26.32
CA PRO A 32 1.76 4.73 -27.45
C PRO A 32 1.41 3.53 -28.35
N GLU A 33 1.20 3.77 -29.65
CA GLU A 33 1.42 2.71 -30.65
C GLU A 33 2.90 2.30 -30.72
N ALA A 34 3.76 3.00 -29.97
CA ALA A 34 5.18 2.70 -29.83
C ALA A 34 5.40 1.35 -29.14
N LEU A 35 6.09 0.47 -29.86
CA LEU A 35 6.66 -0.76 -29.32
C LEU A 35 7.78 -0.39 -28.33
N ILE A 36 7.58 -0.71 -27.05
CA ILE A 36 8.63 -0.60 -26.03
C ILE A 36 9.22 -1.99 -25.85
N TRP A 37 10.50 -2.17 -26.24
CA TRP A 37 11.16 -3.48 -26.31
C TRP A 37 10.37 -4.52 -27.13
N ASP A 38 9.92 -4.12 -28.34
CA ASP A 38 9.26 -5.02 -29.29
C ASP A 38 7.93 -5.61 -28.80
N ARG A 39 7.37 -5.03 -27.72
CA ARG A 39 6.07 -5.36 -27.16
C ARG A 39 5.17 -4.12 -27.21
N PRO A 40 3.86 -4.29 -27.47
CA PRO A 40 2.94 -3.17 -27.44
C PRO A 40 2.92 -2.56 -26.04
N ALA A 41 2.93 -1.24 -25.95
CA ALA A 41 2.92 -0.52 -24.67
C ALA A 41 1.73 -0.90 -23.77
N THR A 42 0.63 -1.38 -24.35
CA THR A 42 -0.52 -1.95 -23.64
C THR A 42 -0.17 -3.15 -22.77
N TRP A 43 0.82 -3.96 -23.16
CA TRP A 43 1.33 -5.07 -22.34
C TRP A 43 2.06 -4.57 -21.10
N TRP A 44 2.87 -3.52 -21.25
CA TRP A 44 3.56 -2.87 -20.14
C TRP A 44 2.59 -2.19 -19.17
N LEU A 45 1.55 -1.55 -19.69
CA LEU A 45 0.43 -1.02 -18.90
C LEU A 45 -0.28 -2.11 -18.10
N ALA A 46 -0.60 -3.24 -18.73
CA ALA A 46 -1.25 -4.36 -18.04
C ALA A 46 -0.34 -4.94 -16.94
N ALA A 47 0.96 -5.07 -17.20
CA ALA A 47 1.93 -5.55 -16.23
C ALA A 47 2.09 -4.58 -15.05
N LEU A 48 2.21 -3.28 -15.30
CA LEU A 48 2.31 -2.23 -14.27
C LEU A 48 1.03 -2.13 -13.44
N SER A 49 -0.14 -2.12 -14.07
CA SER A 49 -1.43 -2.13 -13.38
C SER A 49 -1.62 -3.39 -12.54
N SER A 50 -1.19 -4.56 -13.05
CA SER A 50 -1.23 -5.81 -12.29
C SER A 50 -0.30 -5.75 -11.08
N LEU A 51 0.92 -5.23 -11.25
CA LEU A 51 1.88 -5.07 -10.15
C LEU A 51 1.35 -4.10 -9.07
N LEU A 52 0.77 -2.96 -9.49
CA LEU A 52 0.13 -2.00 -8.59
C LEU A 52 -1.08 -2.62 -7.88
N GLY A 53 -1.91 -3.37 -8.60
CA GLY A 53 -3.08 -4.05 -8.03
C GLY A 53 -2.70 -5.10 -7.00
N VAL A 54 -1.70 -5.94 -7.31
CA VAL A 54 -1.17 -6.94 -6.37
C VAL A 54 -0.52 -6.25 -5.17
N GLY A 55 0.28 -5.21 -5.39
CA GLY A 55 0.89 -4.44 -4.31
C GLY A 55 -0.13 -3.78 -3.39
N PHE A 56 -1.19 -3.19 -3.95
CA PHE A 56 -2.29 -2.61 -3.20
C PHE A 56 -3.03 -3.67 -2.38
N LEU A 57 -3.34 -4.83 -2.97
CA LEU A 57 -3.99 -5.93 -2.25
C LEU A 57 -3.13 -6.44 -1.08
N VAL A 58 -1.82 -6.64 -1.31
CA VAL A 58 -0.90 -7.07 -0.24
C VAL A 58 -0.83 -6.01 0.87
N ALA A 59 -0.77 -4.73 0.53
CA ALA A 59 -0.79 -3.65 1.51
C ALA A 59 -2.11 -3.61 2.30
N LEU A 60 -3.24 -3.79 1.61
CA LEU A 60 -4.57 -3.84 2.23
C LEU A 60 -4.69 -5.02 3.19
N PHE A 61 -4.29 -6.22 2.78
CA PHE A 61 -4.31 -7.40 3.66
C PHE A 61 -3.37 -7.24 4.85
N SER A 62 -2.19 -6.66 4.64
CA SER A 62 -1.25 -6.36 5.73
C SER A 62 -1.83 -5.33 6.70
N TRP A 63 -2.56 -4.33 6.19
CA TRP A 63 -3.27 -3.35 7.01
C TRP A 63 -4.40 -3.98 7.83
N ILE A 64 -5.22 -4.84 7.22
CA ILE A 64 -6.29 -5.57 7.91
C ILE A 64 -5.70 -6.48 8.99
N ALA A 65 -4.63 -7.21 8.68
CA ALA A 65 -3.94 -8.07 9.65
C ALA A 65 -3.36 -7.24 10.81
N TYR A 66 -2.76 -6.09 10.51
CA TYR A 66 -2.27 -5.15 11.52
C TYR A 66 -3.41 -4.66 12.42
N LEU A 67 -4.54 -4.26 11.84
CA LEU A 67 -5.71 -3.85 12.62
C LEU A 67 -6.20 -4.99 13.52
N LEU A 68 -6.36 -6.21 13.01
CA LEU A 68 -6.78 -7.37 13.81
C LEU A 68 -5.83 -7.69 14.97
N LEU A 69 -4.52 -7.48 14.77
CA LEU A 69 -3.52 -7.71 15.80
C LEU A 69 -3.44 -6.58 16.83
N THR A 70 -3.76 -5.35 16.42
CA THR A 70 -3.57 -4.15 17.25
C THR A 70 -4.85 -3.59 17.84
N THR A 71 -6.02 -3.96 17.33
CA THR A 71 -7.29 -3.61 17.96
C THR A 71 -7.55 -4.54 19.14
N PRO A 72 -7.61 -4.02 20.38
CA PRO A 72 -8.00 -4.83 21.52
C PRO A 72 -9.42 -5.33 21.29
N TYR A 73 -9.65 -6.61 21.57
CA TYR A 73 -10.99 -7.19 21.53
C TYR A 73 -11.91 -6.37 22.45
N PRO A 74 -13.11 -5.98 22.01
CA PRO A 74 -14.05 -5.32 22.91
C PRO A 74 -14.30 -6.26 24.09
N LYS A 75 -14.08 -5.76 25.31
CA LYS A 75 -14.38 -6.53 26.53
C LYS A 75 -15.85 -6.97 26.48
N PRO A 76 -16.18 -8.20 26.91
CA PRO A 76 -17.56 -8.62 27.08
C PRO A 76 -18.33 -7.61 27.93
N ILE A 77 -19.59 -7.36 27.59
CA ILE A 77 -20.44 -6.38 28.27
C ILE A 77 -20.58 -6.73 29.76
N GLU A 78 -20.50 -8.02 30.13
CA GLU A 78 -20.52 -8.45 31.53
C GLU A 78 -19.34 -7.88 32.35
N GLU A 79 -18.12 -7.85 31.81
CA GLU A 79 -16.93 -7.35 32.52
C GLU A 79 -16.96 -5.83 32.71
N GLN A 80 -17.56 -5.09 31.77
CA GLN A 80 -17.71 -3.64 31.88
C GLN A 80 -18.72 -3.24 32.98
N LEU A 81 -19.81 -4.02 33.10
CA LEU A 81 -20.83 -3.81 34.14
C LEU A 81 -20.30 -4.11 35.55
N GLU A 82 -19.40 -5.09 35.70
CA GLU A 82 -18.77 -5.39 36.99
C GLU A 82 -17.75 -4.33 37.42
N GLU A 83 -16.95 -3.79 36.49
CA GLU A 83 -16.01 -2.70 36.76
C GLU A 83 -16.73 -1.40 37.17
N GLU A 84 -17.85 -1.03 36.53
CA GLU A 84 -18.66 0.13 36.94
C GLU A 84 -19.31 -0.06 38.32
N ARG A 85 -19.70 -1.29 38.67
CA ARG A 85 -20.35 -1.60 39.95
C ARG A 85 -19.35 -1.68 41.12
N ALA A 86 -18.09 -1.99 40.85
CA ALA A 86 -17.02 -2.05 41.84
C ALA A 86 -16.32 -0.69 42.04
N GLY A 87 -16.43 0.23 41.08
CA GLY A 87 -15.83 1.57 41.12
C GLY A 87 -16.75 2.71 41.59
N GLY A 88 -18.04 2.45 41.79
CA GLY A 88 -19.03 3.41 42.34
C GLY A 88 -19.40 3.10 43.78
#